data_AF-A0A1M6XQ35-F1
#
_entry.id   AF-A0A1M6XQ35-F1
#
_cell.length_a   1.000
_cell.length_b   1.000
_cell.length_c   1.000
_cell.angle_alpha   90.00
_cell.angle_beta   90.00
_cell.angle_gamma   90.00
#
_symmetry.space_group_name_H-M   'P 1'
#
loop_
_entity.id
_entity.type
_entity.pdbx_description
1 polymer ?
#
loop_
_entity_poly.entity_id
_entity_poly.type
_entity_poly.pdbx_seq_one_letter_code
_entity_poly.pdbx_strand_id
1 'polypeptide(L)'
;MGKEIQKLKRLIDENLNKSKNQIRMIFGVPSKKSDNEVWFYRKLQISLFNDEIIFIFENDKVIDITICQYFLWLEIKNIYYFEAGTPEYKEVSAKLRRH
;
A
#
# COMPACT_ATOMS: atom_id res chain seq x y z
N MET A 1 8.57 -15.15 -8.32
CA MET A 1 7.93 -14.06 -7.54
C MET A 1 6.51 -13.88 -8.02
N GLY A 2 5.52 -13.84 -7.11
CA GLY A 2 4.13 -13.53 -7.44
C GLY A 2 3.98 -12.14 -8.08
N LYS A 3 2.90 -11.92 -8.83
CA LYS A 3 2.65 -10.66 -9.55
C LYS A 3 2.49 -9.47 -8.59
N GLU A 4 1.96 -9.73 -7.42
CA GLU A 4 1.72 -8.78 -6.35
C GLU A 4 3.03 -8.32 -5.70
N ILE A 5 3.98 -9.26 -5.54
CA ILE A 5 5.34 -8.96 -5.05
C ILE A 5 6.08 -8.06 -6.04
N GLN A 6 5.96 -8.33 -7.35
CA GLN A 6 6.56 -7.48 -8.37
C GLN A 6 5.94 -6.08 -8.39
N LYS A 7 4.62 -6.00 -8.17
CA LYS A 7 3.90 -4.71 -8.08
C LYS A 7 4.38 -3.88 -6.89
N LEU A 8 4.51 -4.49 -5.71
CA LEU A 8 5.03 -3.79 -4.53
C LEU A 8 6.48 -3.38 -4.72
N LYS A 9 7.33 -4.29 -5.22
CA LYS A 9 8.74 -3.97 -5.50
C LYS A 9 8.87 -2.77 -6.43
N ARG A 10 8.09 -2.73 -7.52
CA ARG A 10 8.07 -1.59 -8.43
C ARG A 10 7.65 -0.30 -7.73
N LEU A 11 6.62 -0.35 -6.87
CA LEU A 11 6.18 0.82 -6.11
C LEU A 11 7.26 1.34 -5.17
N ILE A 12 8.01 0.45 -4.51
CA ILE A 12 9.15 0.80 -3.66
C ILE A 12 10.26 1.43 -4.51
N ASP A 13 10.73 0.71 -5.52
CA ASP A 13 11.83 1.15 -6.39
C ASP A 13 11.52 2.52 -7.03
N GLU A 14 10.26 2.77 -7.38
CA GLU A 14 9.84 4.02 -7.99
C GLU A 14 9.60 5.15 -6.99
N ASN A 15 9.20 4.89 -5.73
CA ASN A 15 8.60 5.92 -4.87
C ASN A 15 9.20 6.06 -3.47
N LEU A 16 10.08 5.17 -3.05
CA LEU A 16 10.82 5.33 -1.79
C LEU A 16 11.62 6.63 -1.82
N ASN A 17 11.76 7.30 -0.67
CA ASN A 17 12.45 8.58 -0.51
C ASN A 17 11.86 9.79 -1.26
N LYS A 18 10.77 9.63 -2.02
CA LYS A 18 10.07 10.76 -2.65
C LYS A 18 9.40 11.63 -1.61
N SER A 19 9.30 12.93 -1.91
CA SER A 19 8.58 13.87 -1.05
C SER A 19 7.07 13.71 -1.18
N LYS A 20 6.32 14.18 -0.18
CA LYS A 20 4.84 14.26 -0.25
C LYS A 20 4.35 14.97 -1.50
N ASN A 21 5.01 16.05 -1.92
CA ASN A 21 4.65 16.78 -3.14
C ASN A 21 4.84 15.91 -4.39
N GLN A 22 5.93 15.15 -4.48
CA GLN A 22 6.15 14.23 -5.59
C GLN A 22 5.10 13.11 -5.61
N ILE A 23 4.76 12.53 -4.46
CA ILE A 23 3.68 11.53 -4.36
C ILE A 23 2.35 12.11 -4.80
N ARG A 24 2.03 13.34 -4.37
CA ARG A 24 0.82 14.07 -4.81
C ARG A 24 0.77 14.29 -6.32
N MET A 25 1.90 14.61 -6.94
CA MET A 25 1.95 14.78 -8.40
C MET A 25 1.69 13.47 -9.16
N ILE A 26 2.14 12.34 -8.62
CA ILE A 26 2.04 11.03 -9.27
C ILE A 26 0.68 10.37 -9.04
N PHE A 27 0.19 10.40 -7.80
CA PHE A 27 -1.01 9.66 -7.37
C PHE A 27 -2.23 10.57 -7.16
N GLY A 28 -2.06 11.89 -7.23
CA GLY A 28 -3.11 12.86 -7.00
C GLY A 28 -3.39 13.11 -5.53
N VAL A 29 -4.65 13.43 -5.22
CA VAL A 29 -5.09 13.77 -3.87
C VAL A 29 -5.29 12.48 -3.05
N PRO A 30 -4.68 12.38 -1.86
CA PRO A 30 -4.87 11.21 -1.00
C PRO A 30 -6.29 11.17 -0.42
N SER A 31 -6.70 10.01 0.07
CA SER A 31 -8.01 9.79 0.70
C SER A 31 -8.23 10.73 1.89
N LYS A 32 -9.49 11.05 2.20
CA LYS A 32 -9.87 11.86 3.38
C LYS A 32 -9.47 11.24 4.71
N LYS A 33 -9.18 9.94 4.75
CA LYS A 33 -8.69 9.23 5.94
C LYS A 33 -7.19 9.42 6.20
N SER A 34 -6.49 10.06 5.27
CA SER A 34 -5.05 10.31 5.36
C SER A 34 -4.75 11.40 6.37
N ASP A 35 -3.58 11.31 6.99
CA ASP A 35 -3.08 12.30 7.94
C ASP A 35 -1.71 12.86 7.48
N ASN A 36 -0.94 13.43 8.41
CA ASN A 36 0.37 14.00 8.10
C ASN A 36 1.46 12.96 7.88
N GLU A 37 1.29 11.72 8.33
CA GLU A 37 2.33 10.68 8.29
C GLU A 37 1.92 9.53 7.40
N VAL A 38 0.63 9.34 7.14
CA VAL A 38 0.10 8.19 6.40
C VAL A 38 -0.91 8.66 5.36
N TRP A 39 -0.61 8.37 4.09
CA TRP A 39 -1.52 8.65 2.97
C TRP A 39 -2.07 7.39 2.33
N PHE A 40 -3.39 7.36 2.15
CA PHE A 40 -4.11 6.24 1.55
C PHE A 40 -4.55 6.61 0.13
N TYR A 41 -4.22 5.76 -0.83
CA TYR A 41 -4.61 5.86 -2.23
C TYR A 41 -5.38 4.62 -2.65
N ARG A 42 -6.71 4.72 -2.64
CA ARG A 42 -7.58 3.64 -3.08
C ARG A 42 -7.82 3.74 -4.57
N LYS A 43 -7.46 2.69 -5.31
CA LYS A 43 -7.83 2.56 -6.72
C LYS A 43 -9.16 1.83 -6.79
N LEU A 44 -10.27 2.58 -6.89
CA LEU A 44 -11.58 2.02 -7.21
C LEU A 44 -11.52 1.41 -8.62
N GLN A 45 -11.43 0.09 -8.68
CA GLN A 45 -11.68 -0.64 -9.92
C GLN A 45 -13.17 -1.02 -9.98
N ILE A 46 -13.70 -1.19 -11.18
CA ILE A 46 -15.06 -1.72 -11.42
C ILE A 46 -15.16 -3.20 -10.96
N SER A 47 -14.02 -3.84 -10.69
CA SER A 47 -13.90 -5.20 -10.19
C SER A 47 -14.12 -5.31 -8.68
N LEU A 48 -14.46 -6.52 -8.22
CA LEU A 48 -14.64 -6.87 -6.80
C LEU A 48 -13.34 -6.75 -5.96
N PHE A 49 -12.18 -6.59 -6.62
CA PHE A 49 -10.88 -6.39 -5.99
C PHE A 49 -10.52 -4.89 -5.98
N ASN A 50 -10.30 -4.35 -4.78
CA ASN A 50 -9.82 -2.99 -4.59
C ASN A 50 -8.43 -3.02 -3.94
N ASP A 51 -7.45 -2.43 -4.63
CA ASP A 51 -6.13 -2.22 -4.06
C ASP A 51 -6.08 -0.83 -3.42
N GLU A 52 -5.59 -0.77 -2.18
CA GLU A 52 -5.26 0.46 -1.48
C GLU A 52 -3.74 0.50 -1.27
N ILE A 53 -3.11 1.57 -1.77
CA ILE A 53 -1.69 1.83 -1.57
C ILE A 53 -1.58 2.80 -0.38
N ILE A 54 -0.72 2.46 0.57
CA ILE A 54 -0.48 3.25 1.76
C ILE A 54 0.96 3.72 1.72
N PHE A 55 1.17 5.02 1.75
CA PHE A 55 2.50 5.64 1.87
C PHE A 55 2.68 6.14 3.30
N ILE A 56 3.78 5.75 3.93
CA ILE A 56 4.18 6.21 5.25
C ILE A 56 5.33 7.20 5.07
N PHE A 57 5.22 8.34 5.73
CA PHE A 57 6.13 9.46 5.61
C PHE A 57 6.81 9.78 6.93
N GLU A 58 8.10 10.05 6.86
CA GLU A 58 8.87 10.69 7.92
C GLU A 58 9.67 11.84 7.32
N ASN A 59 9.69 13.01 7.98
CA ASN A 59 10.41 14.20 7.49
C ASN A 59 10.09 14.57 6.02
N ASP A 60 8.81 14.53 5.66
CA ASP A 60 8.28 14.79 4.31
C ASP A 60 8.64 13.76 3.23
N LYS A 61 9.31 12.66 3.58
CA LYS A 61 9.76 11.63 2.65
C LYS A 61 9.07 10.29 2.89
N VAL A 62 8.83 9.54 1.83
CA VAL A 62 8.35 8.15 1.93
C VAL A 62 9.43 7.27 2.54
N ILE A 63 9.13 6.69 3.70
CA ILE A 63 9.96 5.68 4.35
C ILE A 63 9.43 4.26 4.14
N ASP A 64 8.12 4.13 3.88
CA ASP A 64 7.53 2.81 3.71
C ASP A 64 6.27 2.85 2.83
N ILE A 65 6.00 1.73 2.17
CA ILE A 65 4.91 1.55 1.23
C ILE A 65 4.24 0.20 1.48
N THR A 66 2.94 0.24 1.70
CA THR A 66 2.12 -0.96 1.90
C THR A 66 1.05 -1.06 0.83
N ILE A 67 0.69 -2.27 0.43
CA ILE A 67 -0.48 -2.53 -0.42
C ILE A 67 -1.44 -3.43 0.35
N CYS A 68 -2.66 -2.95 0.52
CA CYS A 68 -3.78 -3.71 1.05
C CYS A 68 -4.73 -4.08 -0.09
N GLN A 69 -5.08 -5.36 -0.21
CA GLN A 69 -6.07 -5.84 -1.17
C GLN A 69 -7.36 -6.22 -0.46
N TYR A 70 -8.44 -5.55 -0.84
CA TYR A 70 -9.79 -5.81 -0.38
C TYR A 70 -10.57 -6.59 -1.44
N PHE A 71 -11.33 -7.60 -1.04
CA PHE A 71 -12.30 -8.30 -1.88
C PHE A 71 -13.63 -8.39 -1.16
N LEU A 72 -14.73 -7.98 -1.80
CA LEU A 72 -16.07 -7.98 -1.19
C LEU A 72 -16.11 -7.31 0.20
N TRP A 73 -15.41 -6.17 0.37
CA TRP A 73 -15.30 -5.43 1.65
C TRP A 73 -14.55 -6.14 2.77
N LEU A 74 -14.02 -7.34 2.53
CA LEU A 74 -13.16 -8.07 3.44
C LEU A 74 -11.69 -7.84 3.06
N GLU A 75 -10.86 -7.55 4.05
CA GLU A 75 -9.41 -7.43 3.91
C GLU A 75 -8.84 -8.84 3.69
N ILE A 76 -8.33 -9.11 2.47
CA ILE A 76 -7.91 -10.46 2.08
C ILE A 76 -6.39 -10.63 2.15
N LYS A 77 -5.62 -9.60 1.84
CA LYS A 77 -4.15 -9.65 1.82
C LYS A 77 -3.56 -8.29 2.18
N ASN A 78 -2.60 -8.32 3.09
CA ASN A 78 -1.70 -7.20 3.31
C ASN A 78 -0.30 -7.59 2.85
N ILE A 79 0.29 -6.75 2.02
CA ILE A 79 1.67 -6.88 1.59
C ILE A 79 2.39 -5.65 2.12
N TYR A 80 3.19 -5.86 3.17
CA TYR A 80 4.00 -4.83 3.82
C TYR A 80 5.44 -4.90 3.31
N TYR A 81 6.08 -3.73 3.24
CA TYR A 81 7.52 -3.60 3.24
C TYR A 81 7.92 -2.98 4.59
N PHE A 82 9.18 -3.08 5.00
CA PHE A 82 9.66 -2.42 6.21
C PHE A 82 11.13 -2.08 6.00
N GLU A 83 11.48 -0.78 6.07
CA GLU A 83 12.81 -0.25 5.72
C GLU A 83 13.87 -0.50 6.82
N ALA A 84 13.86 -1.68 7.47
CA ALA A 84 14.86 -2.08 8.47
C ALA A 84 15.39 -3.52 8.33
N GLY A 85 15.06 -4.22 7.24
CA GLY A 85 15.55 -5.58 7.00
C GLY A 85 15.21 -6.10 5.59
N THR A 86 15.76 -7.26 5.23
CA THR A 86 15.40 -8.00 4.01
C THR A 86 13.87 -8.04 3.85
N PRO A 87 13.30 -7.75 2.66
CA PRO A 87 11.86 -7.72 2.47
C PRO A 87 11.24 -9.07 2.86
N GLU A 88 10.49 -9.08 3.96
CA GLU A 88 9.75 -10.26 4.42
C GLU A 88 8.30 -10.18 3.96
N TYR A 89 7.89 -11.19 3.19
CA TYR A 89 6.57 -11.28 2.60
C TYR A 89 5.69 -12.16 3.48
N LYS A 90 4.63 -11.59 4.06
CA LYS A 90 3.65 -12.35 4.85
C LYS A 90 2.27 -12.29 4.20
N GLU A 91 1.90 -13.35 3.50
CA GLU A 91 0.53 -13.53 3.02
C GLU A 91 -0.39 -13.81 4.21
N VAL A 92 -1.09 -12.79 4.70
CA VAL A 92 -2.12 -12.96 5.73
C VAL A 92 -3.39 -13.40 5.04
N SER A 93 -3.65 -14.72 4.98
CA SER A 93 -4.97 -15.21 4.61
C SER A 93 -5.91 -14.94 5.78
N ALA A 94 -6.91 -14.08 5.58
CA ALA A 94 -7.99 -13.92 6.54
C ALA A 94 -8.71 -15.26 6.69
N LYS A 95 -8.47 -15.98 7.78
CA LYS A 95 -9.27 -17.17 8.14
C LYS A 95 -10.70 -16.70 8.36
N LEU A 96 -11.57 -17.00 7.41
CA LEU A 96 -13.01 -16.87 7.50
C LEU A 96 -13.48 -17.63 8.77
N ARG A 97 -13.71 -16.94 9.88
CA ARG A 97 -14.47 -17.52 10.99
C ARG A 97 -15.92 -17.59 10.54
N ARG A 98 -16.30 -18.75 9.98
CA ARG A 98 -17.70 -19.14 9.83
C ARG A 98 -18.29 -19.26 11.24
N HIS A 99 -19.24 -18.39 11.58
CA HIS A 99 -20.20 -18.62 12.65
C HIS A 99 -21.45 -19.26 12.05
#